data_AF-A0AAN6PYK8-F1
#
_entry.id   AF-A0AAN6PYK8-F1
#
_cell.length_a   1.000
_cell.length_b   1.000
_cell.length_c   1.000
_cell.angle_alpha   90.00
_cell.angle_beta   90.00
_cell.angle_gamma   90.00
#
_symmetry.space_group_name_H-M   'P 1'
#
loop_
_entity.id
_entity.type
_entity.pdbx_description
1 polymer ?
#
loop_
_entity_poly.entity_id
_entity_poly.type
_entity_poly.pdbx_seq_one_letter_code
_entity_poly.pdbx_strand_id
1 'polypeptide(L)'
;MFDFSQFAAAFPIDGPKPYDQNGVRQIETFRKTFDGVLFIDRVLKALGVGESKSYPPRGDSGLRALHQQICETKVSPHAKLSIFYYLLLDYDELRGARSNLAEALAEESGLPPNYQILMRGLWHMDRREFKFALEHLAHPSLPSEFADDIITVLVRHAKSSSNHNDNDNNNDDTDYSLALAYYHTVQPALQSASALELLFGALARTSVASALRFLRAYPDHARQQLFERLVASVLEHPQAGGARGRELVSLPLDSAEERWFQHYVASGEGRKSKNARVLAQMRQVVTGRDRGGIPVGGQGAAVAVREVR
;
A
#
# COMPACT_ATOMS: atom_id res chain seq x y z
N MET A 1 -35.82 16.94 13.96
CA MET A 1 -34.80 15.93 14.32
C MET A 1 -34.79 14.91 13.20
N PHE A 2 -33.67 14.74 12.52
CA PHE A 2 -33.54 13.81 11.42
C PHE A 2 -33.69 12.37 11.94
N ASP A 3 -34.66 11.62 11.44
CA ASP A 3 -34.93 10.24 11.85
C ASP A 3 -34.48 9.26 10.77
N PHE A 4 -33.21 8.85 10.84
CA PHE A 4 -32.60 7.91 9.91
C PHE A 4 -33.22 6.50 9.95
N SER A 5 -34.05 6.19 10.96
CA SER A 5 -34.79 4.92 11.02
C SER A 5 -35.91 4.85 9.98
N GLN A 6 -36.32 5.99 9.42
CA GLN A 6 -37.25 6.05 8.31
C GLN A 6 -36.49 6.02 6.98
N PHE A 7 -36.79 5.02 6.16
CA PHE A 7 -36.15 4.86 4.84
C PHE A 7 -36.28 6.12 3.97
N ALA A 8 -37.46 6.74 3.98
CA ALA A 8 -37.76 7.95 3.20
C ALA A 8 -36.95 9.18 3.62
N ALA A 9 -36.46 9.21 4.86
CA ALA A 9 -35.58 10.28 5.34
C ALA A 9 -34.12 10.02 4.94
N ALA A 10 -33.69 8.75 4.89
CA ALA A 10 -32.31 8.39 4.57
C ALA A 10 -32.01 8.29 3.07
N PHE A 11 -32.99 7.93 2.24
CA PHE A 11 -32.78 7.69 0.81
C PHE A 11 -33.83 8.39 -0.06
N PRO A 12 -33.44 8.90 -1.24
CA PRO A 12 -34.39 9.51 -2.16
C PRO A 12 -35.37 8.44 -2.68
N ILE A 13 -36.66 8.75 -2.62
CA ILE A 13 -37.74 7.88 -3.11
C ILE A 13 -37.80 7.92 -4.64
N ASP A 14 -37.54 9.10 -5.21
CA ASP A 14 -37.65 9.39 -6.63
C ASP A 14 -36.28 9.52 -7.31
N GLY A 15 -36.28 9.36 -8.64
CA GLY A 15 -35.11 9.51 -9.50
C GLY A 15 -34.36 8.21 -9.79
N PRO A 16 -33.26 8.29 -10.55
CA PRO A 16 -32.48 7.11 -10.89
C PRO A 16 -31.81 6.53 -9.65
N LYS A 17 -31.71 5.20 -9.61
CA LYS A 17 -31.18 4.41 -8.48
C LYS A 17 -29.92 3.64 -8.93
N PRO A 18 -28.82 3.65 -8.15
CA PRO A 18 -27.52 3.08 -8.56
C PRO A 18 -27.51 1.55 -8.58
N TYR A 19 -28.47 0.91 -7.93
CA TYR A 19 -28.51 -0.54 -7.75
C TYR A 19 -29.38 -1.25 -8.79
N ASP A 20 -29.34 -0.77 -10.04
CA ASP A 20 -29.90 -1.48 -11.18
C ASP A 20 -28.97 -2.63 -11.63
N GLN A 21 -29.37 -3.38 -12.66
CA GLN A 21 -28.56 -4.51 -13.13
C GLN A 21 -27.15 -4.09 -13.60
N ASN A 22 -27.00 -2.87 -14.12
CA ASN A 22 -25.72 -2.38 -14.63
C ASN A 22 -24.80 -1.94 -13.49
N GLY A 23 -25.30 -1.16 -12.54
CA GLY A 23 -24.54 -0.72 -11.37
C GLY A 23 -24.11 -1.89 -10.49
N VAL A 24 -25.00 -2.87 -10.27
CA VAL A 24 -24.63 -4.10 -9.55
C VAL A 24 -23.51 -4.85 -10.28
N ARG A 25 -23.60 -5.00 -11.62
CA ARG A 25 -22.53 -5.66 -12.41
C ARG A 25 -21.20 -4.90 -12.35
N GLN A 26 -21.24 -3.57 -12.33
CA GLN A 26 -20.05 -2.75 -12.21
C GLN A 26 -19.39 -2.94 -10.84
N ILE A 27 -20.17 -2.88 -9.76
CA ILE A 27 -19.68 -3.10 -8.39
C ILE A 27 -19.11 -4.51 -8.23
N GLU A 28 -19.76 -5.53 -8.80
CA GLU A 28 -19.24 -6.91 -8.81
C GLU A 28 -17.94 -7.04 -9.63
N THR A 29 -17.78 -6.25 -10.69
CA THR A 29 -16.51 -6.18 -11.43
C THR A 29 -15.40 -5.62 -10.55
N PHE A 30 -15.65 -4.54 -9.81
CA PHE A 30 -14.67 -4.02 -8.85
C PHE A 30 -14.36 -5.03 -7.74
N ARG A 31 -15.38 -5.67 -7.17
CA ARG A 31 -15.23 -6.70 -6.14
C ARG A 31 -14.30 -7.83 -6.57
N LYS A 32 -14.41 -8.29 -7.83
CA LYS A 32 -13.51 -9.32 -8.38
C LYS A 32 -12.04 -8.88 -8.43
N THR A 33 -11.77 -7.58 -8.59
CA THR A 33 -10.39 -7.06 -8.58
C THR A 33 -9.77 -7.02 -7.19
N PHE A 34 -10.57 -7.12 -6.12
CA PHE A 34 -10.14 -7.11 -4.72
C PHE A 34 -10.34 -8.47 -4.03
N ASP A 35 -10.08 -9.58 -4.73
CA ASP A 35 -10.23 -10.96 -4.23
C ASP A 35 -11.62 -11.28 -3.66
N GLY A 36 -12.66 -10.58 -4.14
CA GLY A 36 -14.04 -10.80 -3.72
C GLY A 36 -14.51 -9.95 -2.53
N VAL A 37 -13.65 -9.10 -1.95
CA VAL A 37 -13.96 -8.31 -0.75
C VAL A 37 -13.64 -6.82 -0.96
N LEU A 38 -14.67 -5.99 -0.86
CA LEU A 38 -14.59 -4.53 -0.87
C LEU A 38 -14.36 -3.97 0.54
N PHE A 39 -13.87 -2.74 0.65
CA PHE A 39 -13.73 -2.02 1.92
C PHE A 39 -15.07 -1.84 2.62
N ILE A 40 -16.14 -1.54 1.88
CA ILE A 40 -17.48 -1.47 2.48
C ILE A 40 -17.91 -2.79 3.12
N ASP A 41 -17.51 -3.96 2.59
CA ASP A 41 -17.83 -5.23 3.25
C ASP A 41 -17.09 -5.39 4.57
N ARG A 42 -15.86 -4.87 4.66
CA ARG A 42 -15.06 -4.88 5.89
C ARG A 42 -15.70 -3.97 6.94
N VAL A 43 -16.19 -2.80 6.52
CA VAL A 43 -16.96 -1.88 7.36
C VAL A 43 -18.24 -2.54 7.86
N LEU A 44 -19.06 -3.11 6.97
CA LEU A 44 -20.31 -3.79 7.34
C LEU A 44 -20.04 -4.94 8.31
N LYS A 45 -18.99 -5.75 8.05
CA LYS A 45 -18.57 -6.83 8.93
C LYS A 45 -18.11 -6.32 10.30
N ALA A 46 -17.31 -5.26 10.36
CA ALA A 46 -16.84 -4.65 11.61
C ALA A 46 -18.01 -4.11 12.46
N LEU A 47 -19.07 -3.62 11.80
CA LEU A 47 -20.28 -3.10 12.44
C LEU A 47 -21.34 -4.18 12.73
N GLY A 48 -21.07 -5.44 12.38
CA GLY A 48 -22.00 -6.56 12.59
C GLY A 48 -23.26 -6.48 11.74
N VAL A 49 -23.21 -5.78 10.59
CA VAL A 49 -24.33 -5.64 9.66
C VAL A 49 -24.29 -6.79 8.64
N GLY A 50 -25.25 -7.71 8.75
CA GLY A 50 -25.52 -8.76 7.76
C GLY A 50 -24.43 -9.83 7.62
N GLU A 51 -24.72 -10.84 6.79
CA GLU A 51 -23.72 -11.82 6.35
C GLU A 51 -22.82 -11.21 5.26
N SER A 52 -21.64 -11.80 5.05
CA SER A 52 -20.70 -11.38 3.99
C SER A 52 -21.41 -11.29 2.63
N LYS A 53 -21.47 -10.07 2.04
CA LYS A 53 -22.07 -9.67 0.75
C LYS A 53 -23.48 -9.02 0.78
N SER A 54 -23.81 -8.28 1.84
CA SER A 54 -25.03 -7.43 1.82
C SER A 54 -24.95 -6.27 0.81
N TYR A 55 -23.76 -5.91 0.34
CA TYR A 55 -23.52 -4.91 -0.70
C TYR A 55 -23.01 -5.55 -2.01
N PRO A 56 -23.44 -5.10 -3.19
CA PRO A 56 -24.47 -4.08 -3.41
C PRO A 56 -25.89 -4.63 -3.15
N PRO A 57 -26.80 -3.82 -2.58
CA PRO A 57 -28.19 -4.21 -2.46
C PRO A 57 -28.78 -4.44 -3.85
N ARG A 58 -29.59 -5.48 -4.05
CA ARG A 58 -30.20 -5.77 -5.36
C ARG A 58 -31.58 -5.13 -5.46
N GLY A 59 -31.67 -4.01 -6.17
CA GLY A 59 -32.91 -3.25 -6.33
C GLY A 59 -33.41 -2.60 -5.04
N ASP A 60 -34.63 -2.05 -5.09
CA ASP A 60 -35.22 -1.27 -3.99
C ASP A 60 -35.51 -2.13 -2.75
N SER A 61 -35.98 -3.36 -2.94
CA SER A 61 -36.25 -4.30 -1.85
C SER A 61 -34.97 -4.68 -1.11
N GLY A 62 -33.86 -4.90 -1.84
CA GLY A 62 -32.55 -5.16 -1.24
C GLY A 62 -32.04 -3.98 -0.43
N LEU A 63 -32.23 -2.75 -0.92
CA LEU A 63 -31.79 -1.54 -0.23
C LEU A 63 -32.60 -1.30 1.05
N ARG A 64 -33.92 -1.52 1.02
CA ARG A 64 -34.78 -1.45 2.22
C ARG A 64 -34.40 -2.50 3.26
N ALA A 65 -34.12 -3.73 2.83
CA ALA A 65 -33.66 -4.79 3.72
C ALA A 65 -32.32 -4.42 4.38
N LEU A 66 -31.36 -3.89 3.60
CA LEU A 66 -30.07 -3.44 4.13
C LEU A 66 -30.23 -2.26 5.10
N HIS A 67 -31.08 -1.29 4.77
CA HIS A 67 -31.40 -0.17 5.66
C HIS A 67 -31.97 -0.65 7.01
N GLN A 68 -32.92 -1.59 6.98
CA GLN A 68 -33.48 -2.19 8.18
C GLN A 68 -32.41 -2.92 9.01
N GLN A 69 -31.58 -3.75 8.37
CA GLN A 69 -30.47 -4.44 9.04
C GLN A 69 -29.51 -3.46 9.73
N ILE A 70 -29.14 -2.36 9.07
CA ILE A 70 -28.29 -1.32 9.64
C ILE A 70 -29.00 -0.66 10.84
N CYS A 71 -30.29 -0.35 10.73
CA CYS A 71 -31.05 0.25 11.82
C CYS A 71 -31.14 -0.66 13.05
N GLU A 72 -31.26 -1.97 12.86
CA GLU A 72 -31.37 -2.98 13.93
C GLU A 72 -30.04 -3.25 14.66
N THR A 73 -28.89 -2.91 14.07
CA THR A 73 -27.59 -3.10 14.73
C THR A 73 -27.42 -2.27 16.00
N LYS A 74 -26.63 -2.76 16.95
CA LYS A 74 -26.36 -2.08 18.25
C LYS A 74 -25.12 -1.19 18.21
N VAL A 75 -24.82 -0.58 17.06
CA VAL A 75 -23.70 0.36 16.91
C VAL A 75 -24.14 1.81 17.08
N SER A 76 -23.18 2.73 17.19
CA SER A 76 -23.46 4.16 17.35
C SER A 76 -24.25 4.73 16.17
N PRO A 77 -25.10 5.76 16.38
CA PRO A 77 -25.83 6.41 15.30
C PRO A 77 -24.92 6.92 14.19
N HIS A 78 -23.76 7.49 14.54
CA HIS A 78 -22.78 7.98 13.56
C HIS A 78 -22.20 6.86 12.69
N ALA A 79 -21.95 5.67 13.25
CA ALA A 79 -21.51 4.52 12.45
C ALA A 79 -22.58 4.09 11.44
N LYS A 80 -23.87 4.06 11.85
CA LYS A 80 -24.98 3.75 10.93
C LYS A 80 -25.11 4.79 9.81
N LEU A 81 -25.10 6.07 10.18
CA LEU A 81 -25.16 7.20 9.25
C LEU A 81 -23.97 7.21 8.28
N SER A 82 -22.78 6.79 8.72
CA SER A 82 -21.62 6.68 7.84
C SER A 82 -21.80 5.64 6.72
N ILE A 83 -22.50 4.54 6.99
CA ILE A 83 -22.86 3.57 5.95
C ILE A 83 -23.88 4.17 4.98
N PHE A 84 -24.90 4.87 5.47
CA PHE A 84 -25.87 5.54 4.61
C PHE A 84 -25.21 6.61 3.74
N TYR A 85 -24.28 7.37 4.31
CA TYR A 85 -23.45 8.31 3.58
C TYR A 85 -22.69 7.62 2.44
N TYR A 86 -22.04 6.48 2.70
CA TYR A 86 -21.39 5.68 1.66
C TYR A 86 -22.35 5.27 0.54
N LEU A 87 -23.54 4.75 0.88
CA LEU A 87 -24.53 4.32 -0.11
C LEU A 87 -25.07 5.52 -0.93
N LEU A 88 -25.19 6.70 -0.33
CA LEU A 88 -25.60 7.92 -1.04
C LEU A 88 -24.52 8.43 -1.99
N LEU A 89 -23.23 8.13 -1.79
CA LEU A 89 -22.19 8.42 -2.78
C LEU A 89 -22.45 7.68 -4.11
N ASP A 90 -23.00 6.46 -4.07
CA ASP A 90 -23.40 5.75 -5.28
C ASP A 90 -24.54 6.47 -6.02
N TYR A 91 -25.47 7.09 -5.27
CA TYR A 91 -26.54 7.90 -5.84
C TYR A 91 -25.99 9.19 -6.47
N ASP A 92 -25.06 9.85 -5.78
CA ASP A 92 -24.45 11.08 -6.27
C ASP A 92 -23.63 10.83 -7.54
N GLU A 93 -22.90 9.73 -7.62
CA GLU A 93 -22.19 9.32 -8.83
C GLU A 93 -23.14 9.09 -10.02
N LEU A 94 -24.27 8.39 -9.81
CA LEU A 94 -25.23 8.14 -10.87
C LEU A 94 -25.91 9.42 -11.36
N ARG A 95 -26.22 10.34 -10.45
CA ARG A 95 -26.92 11.60 -10.73
C ARG A 95 -25.95 12.70 -11.20
N GLY A 96 -24.65 12.47 -11.05
CA GLY A 96 -23.57 13.37 -11.45
C GLY A 96 -23.42 14.60 -10.56
N ALA A 97 -22.60 15.55 -11.01
CA ALA A 97 -22.09 16.70 -10.24
C ALA A 97 -23.14 17.67 -9.65
N ARG A 98 -24.44 17.48 -9.93
CA ARG A 98 -25.54 18.27 -9.35
C ARG A 98 -26.18 17.61 -8.13
N SER A 99 -25.78 16.38 -7.81
CA SER A 99 -26.29 15.63 -6.67
C SER A 99 -25.34 15.77 -5.49
N ASN A 100 -25.88 16.14 -4.34
CA ASN A 100 -25.18 16.32 -3.08
C ASN A 100 -25.91 15.62 -1.93
N LEU A 101 -26.51 14.45 -2.21
CA LEU A 101 -27.35 13.73 -1.27
C LEU A 101 -26.55 13.26 -0.06
N ALA A 102 -25.33 12.77 -0.27
CA ALA A 102 -24.47 12.35 0.82
C ALA A 102 -24.12 13.53 1.75
N GLU A 103 -23.82 14.69 1.19
CA GLU A 103 -23.51 15.90 1.97
C GLU A 103 -24.74 16.45 2.69
N ALA A 104 -25.90 16.49 2.03
CA ALA A 104 -27.15 16.90 2.65
C ALA A 104 -27.50 15.99 3.85
N LEU A 105 -27.34 14.67 3.71
CA LEU A 105 -27.51 13.74 4.83
C LEU A 105 -26.55 14.06 5.98
N ALA A 106 -25.28 14.33 5.67
CA ALA A 106 -24.25 14.61 6.67
C ALA A 106 -24.56 15.89 7.45
N GLU A 107 -25.00 16.95 6.77
CA GLU A 107 -25.42 18.22 7.37
C GLU A 107 -26.69 18.07 8.23
N GLU A 108 -27.73 17.42 7.70
CA GLU A 108 -29.01 17.25 8.40
C GLU A 108 -28.92 16.33 9.64
N SER A 109 -28.09 15.30 9.56
CA SER A 109 -27.88 14.33 10.64
C SER A 109 -26.78 14.72 11.62
N GLY A 110 -25.97 15.73 11.29
CA GLY A 110 -24.79 16.13 12.08
C GLY A 110 -23.71 15.05 12.10
N LEU A 111 -23.49 14.35 10.98
CA LEU A 111 -22.46 13.31 10.86
C LEU A 111 -21.07 13.96 11.01
N PRO A 112 -20.22 13.49 11.95
CA PRO A 112 -18.90 14.09 12.13
C PRO A 112 -18.00 13.93 10.88
N PRO A 113 -17.12 14.92 10.60
CA PRO A 113 -16.36 14.98 9.36
C PRO A 113 -15.37 13.83 9.20
N ASN A 114 -14.84 13.26 10.29
CA ASN A 114 -13.97 12.09 10.23
C ASN A 114 -14.65 10.87 9.59
N TYR A 115 -15.94 10.63 9.87
CA TYR A 115 -16.71 9.56 9.23
C TYR A 115 -16.95 9.85 7.75
N GLN A 116 -17.25 11.11 7.41
CA GLN A 116 -17.46 11.53 6.02
C GLN A 116 -16.19 11.32 5.17
N ILE A 117 -15.04 11.78 5.67
CA ILE A 117 -13.74 11.67 5.00
C ILE A 117 -13.36 10.19 4.86
N LEU A 118 -13.52 9.39 5.93
CA LEU A 118 -13.22 7.96 5.89
C LEU A 118 -14.04 7.25 4.82
N MET A 119 -15.37 7.42 4.85
CA MET A 119 -16.27 6.72 3.94
C MET A 119 -16.08 7.15 2.49
N ARG A 120 -15.83 8.43 2.24
CA ARG A 120 -15.48 8.93 0.90
C ARG A 120 -14.17 8.34 0.40
N GLY A 121 -13.15 8.27 1.25
CA GLY A 121 -11.87 7.64 0.92
C GLY A 121 -12.01 6.15 0.59
N LEU A 122 -12.74 5.40 1.41
CA LEU A 122 -13.01 3.97 1.17
C LEU A 122 -13.86 3.74 -0.08
N TRP A 123 -14.83 4.62 -0.36
CA TRP A 123 -15.64 4.57 -1.58
C TRP A 123 -14.79 4.70 -2.84
N HIS A 124 -13.85 5.65 -2.88
CA HIS A 124 -12.89 5.75 -3.98
C HIS A 124 -11.95 4.55 -4.07
N MET A 125 -11.54 3.96 -2.93
CA MET A 125 -10.74 2.72 -2.94
C MET A 125 -11.49 1.58 -3.62
N ASP A 126 -12.78 1.38 -3.30
CA ASP A 126 -13.61 0.33 -3.86
C ASP A 126 -13.87 0.50 -5.37
N ARG A 127 -13.71 1.72 -5.90
CA ARG A 127 -13.84 2.04 -7.33
C ARG A 127 -12.51 2.05 -8.09
N ARG A 128 -11.39 1.74 -7.42
CA ARG A 128 -10.02 1.82 -7.95
C ARG A 128 -9.54 3.25 -8.26
N GLU A 129 -10.17 4.25 -7.66
CA GLU A 129 -9.83 5.66 -7.80
C GLU A 129 -8.79 6.06 -6.74
N PHE A 130 -7.64 5.36 -6.73
CA PHE A 130 -6.67 5.43 -5.63
C PHE A 130 -6.11 6.82 -5.35
N LYS A 131 -5.97 7.67 -6.36
CA LYS A 131 -5.48 9.05 -6.17
C LYS A 131 -6.45 9.87 -5.33
N PHE A 132 -7.73 9.88 -5.70
CA PHE A 132 -8.80 10.56 -4.96
C PHE A 132 -9.03 9.92 -3.58
N ALA A 133 -8.88 8.60 -3.48
CA ALA A 133 -8.94 7.92 -2.20
C ALA A 133 -7.88 8.44 -1.21
N LEU A 134 -6.63 8.61 -1.66
CA LEU A 134 -5.54 9.07 -0.80
C LEU A 134 -5.68 10.51 -0.33
N GLU A 135 -6.30 11.39 -1.13
CA GLU A 135 -6.60 12.77 -0.70
C GLU A 135 -7.45 12.81 0.57
N HIS A 136 -8.32 11.81 0.75
CA HIS A 136 -9.17 11.67 1.94
C HIS A 136 -8.49 10.81 3.02
N LEU A 137 -7.96 9.64 2.65
CA LEU A 137 -7.41 8.66 3.59
C LEU A 137 -6.10 9.11 4.24
N ALA A 138 -5.39 10.09 3.67
CA ALA A 138 -4.19 10.67 4.27
C ALA A 138 -4.48 11.65 5.42
N HIS A 139 -5.75 11.90 5.74
CA HIS A 139 -6.12 12.87 6.77
C HIS A 139 -5.77 12.36 8.19
N PRO A 140 -5.04 13.14 9.02
CA PRO A 140 -4.49 12.67 10.30
C PRO A 140 -5.55 12.38 11.37
N SER A 141 -6.79 12.83 11.20
CA SER A 141 -7.89 12.56 12.14
C SER A 141 -8.53 11.18 11.95
N LEU A 142 -8.08 10.40 10.97
CA LEU A 142 -8.69 9.11 10.64
C LEU A 142 -8.10 7.97 11.48
N PRO A 143 -8.92 6.96 11.85
CA PRO A 143 -8.43 5.77 12.52
C PRO A 143 -7.63 4.89 11.55
N SER A 144 -6.61 4.20 12.06
CA SER A 144 -5.73 3.33 11.26
C SER A 144 -6.26 1.90 11.09
N GLU A 145 -7.55 1.66 11.31
CA GLU A 145 -8.16 0.31 11.36
C GLU A 145 -8.03 -0.45 10.03
N PHE A 146 -8.14 0.25 8.90
CA PHE A 146 -8.05 -0.35 7.57
C PHE A 146 -6.67 -0.20 6.92
N ALA A 147 -5.65 0.24 7.67
CA ALA A 147 -4.35 0.60 7.09
C ALA A 147 -3.64 -0.59 6.43
N ASP A 148 -3.70 -1.78 7.04
CA ASP A 148 -3.12 -3.02 6.48
C ASP A 148 -3.73 -3.34 5.11
N ASP A 149 -5.03 -3.16 5.01
CA ASP A 149 -5.81 -3.47 3.82
C ASP A 149 -5.56 -2.44 2.71
N ILE A 150 -5.53 -1.16 3.07
CA ILE A 150 -5.19 -0.06 2.16
C ILE A 150 -3.79 -0.29 1.56
N ILE A 151 -2.78 -0.55 2.39
CA ILE A 151 -1.42 -0.83 1.92
C ILE A 151 -1.39 -2.07 1.02
N THR A 152 -2.04 -3.15 1.45
CA THR A 152 -2.07 -4.40 0.69
C THR A 152 -2.68 -4.18 -0.70
N VAL A 153 -3.79 -3.45 -0.78
CA VAL A 153 -4.47 -3.13 -2.03
C VAL A 153 -3.60 -2.25 -2.94
N LEU A 154 -3.01 -1.18 -2.40
CA LEU A 154 -2.17 -0.26 -3.18
C LEU A 154 -0.92 -0.96 -3.75
N VAL A 155 -0.25 -1.79 -2.94
CA VAL A 155 0.94 -2.54 -3.38
C VAL A 155 0.57 -3.60 -4.43
N ARG A 156 -0.56 -4.29 -4.28
CA ARG A 156 -1.05 -5.25 -5.28
C ARG A 156 -1.42 -4.55 -6.59
N HIS A 157 -2.08 -3.40 -6.52
CA HIS A 157 -2.41 -2.60 -7.69
C HIS A 157 -1.15 -2.20 -8.47
N ALA A 158 -0.10 -1.75 -7.77
CA ALA A 158 1.18 -1.41 -8.41
C ALA A 158 1.73 -2.60 -9.23
N LYS A 159 1.74 -3.81 -8.62
CA LYS A 159 2.20 -5.05 -9.29
C LYS A 159 1.31 -5.47 -10.47
N SER A 160 0.00 -5.27 -10.38
CA SER A 160 -0.91 -5.58 -11.49
C SER A 160 -0.77 -4.59 -12.65
N SER A 161 -0.48 -3.32 -12.34
CA SER A 161 -0.26 -2.28 -13.36
C SER A 161 1.01 -2.50 -14.16
N SER A 162 2.08 -3.02 -13.55
CA SER A 162 3.33 -3.31 -14.27
C SER A 162 3.19 -4.47 -15.26
N ASN A 163 2.33 -5.45 -14.98
CA ASN A 163 2.14 -6.63 -15.84
C ASN A 163 1.35 -6.36 -17.13
N HIS A 164 0.80 -5.16 -17.34
CA HIS A 164 0.04 -4.83 -18.55
C HIS A 164 0.86 -4.11 -19.64
N ASN A 165 2.05 -3.61 -19.29
CA ASN A 165 2.99 -3.03 -20.26
C ASN A 165 3.94 -4.10 -20.81
N ASP A 166 3.38 -5.11 -21.47
CA ASP A 166 4.08 -6.29 -22.04
C ASP A 166 4.98 -5.97 -23.26
N ASN A 167 5.27 -4.71 -23.56
CA ASN A 167 6.05 -4.31 -24.75
C ASN A 167 7.39 -3.63 -24.46
N ASP A 168 7.77 -3.49 -23.19
CA ASP A 168 9.09 -2.95 -22.83
C ASP A 168 9.85 -3.96 -21.95
N ASN A 169 11.01 -4.41 -22.43
CA ASN A 169 11.91 -5.37 -21.76
C ASN A 169 12.52 -4.84 -20.44
N ASN A 170 11.97 -3.77 -19.86
CA ASN A 170 12.38 -3.20 -18.59
C ASN A 170 11.32 -3.52 -17.51
N ASN A 171 11.53 -4.63 -16.84
CA ASN A 171 10.72 -5.16 -15.73
C ASN A 171 10.81 -4.29 -14.43
N ASP A 172 11.17 -3.01 -14.54
CA ASP A 172 11.61 -2.15 -13.42
C ASP A 172 10.61 -1.06 -13.02
N ASP A 173 9.64 -0.70 -13.87
CA ASP A 173 8.72 0.41 -13.61
C ASP A 173 7.45 -0.04 -12.88
N THR A 174 7.60 -0.76 -11.76
CA THR A 174 6.48 -0.92 -10.84
C THR A 174 6.33 0.34 -9.99
N ASP A 175 5.34 1.18 -10.30
CA ASP A 175 5.10 2.41 -9.57
C ASP A 175 4.43 2.16 -8.20
N TYR A 176 5.24 2.14 -7.13
CA TYR A 176 4.76 2.07 -5.75
C TYR A 176 4.47 3.45 -5.13
N SER A 177 4.47 4.54 -5.91
CA SER A 177 4.33 5.93 -5.43
C SER A 177 3.12 6.11 -4.50
N LEU A 178 1.96 5.56 -4.85
CA LEU A 178 0.72 5.70 -4.07
C LEU A 178 0.81 5.01 -2.70
N ALA A 179 1.33 3.78 -2.66
CA ALA A 179 1.50 3.04 -1.41
C ALA A 179 2.49 3.74 -0.46
N LEU A 180 3.58 4.27 -1.02
CA LEU A 180 4.59 4.99 -0.27
C LEU A 180 4.12 6.38 0.17
N ALA A 181 3.35 7.08 -0.66
CA ALA A 181 2.74 8.35 -0.29
C ALA A 181 1.81 8.19 0.91
N TYR A 182 0.96 7.16 0.91
CA TYR A 182 0.13 6.83 2.07
C TYR A 182 0.96 6.50 3.31
N TYR A 183 1.97 5.64 3.17
CA TYR A 183 2.83 5.25 4.28
C TYR A 183 3.58 6.45 4.89
N HIS A 184 4.16 7.32 4.06
CA HIS A 184 4.93 8.47 4.55
C HIS A 184 4.07 9.58 5.14
N THR A 185 2.81 9.71 4.70
CA THR A 185 1.87 10.73 5.22
C THR A 185 1.19 10.29 6.51
N VAL A 186 0.70 9.05 6.56
CA VAL A 186 -0.10 8.55 7.70
C VAL A 186 0.74 7.81 8.73
N GLN A 187 1.87 7.22 8.33
CA GLN A 187 2.70 6.34 9.17
C GLN A 187 1.88 5.34 10.00
N PRO A 188 1.02 4.52 9.35
CA PRO A 188 0.11 3.65 10.07
C PRO A 188 0.86 2.54 10.82
N ALA A 189 0.36 2.19 12.00
CA ALA A 189 0.81 1.01 12.74
C ALA A 189 0.22 -0.25 12.09
N LEU A 190 1.01 -0.93 11.25
CA LEU A 190 0.59 -2.16 10.59
C LEU A 190 0.51 -3.33 11.58
N GLN A 191 -0.59 -4.08 11.56
CA GLN A 191 -0.82 -5.20 12.50
C GLN A 191 -0.47 -6.55 11.87
N SER A 192 -0.74 -6.71 10.58
CA SER A 192 -0.52 -7.93 9.82
C SER A 192 0.91 -8.03 9.31
N ALA A 193 1.55 -9.17 9.58
CA ALA A 193 2.86 -9.50 9.02
C ALA A 193 2.86 -9.45 7.49
N SER A 194 1.77 -9.87 6.82
CA SER A 194 1.69 -9.86 5.37
C SER A 194 1.69 -8.45 4.78
N ALA A 195 1.00 -7.50 5.42
CA ALA A 195 0.97 -6.10 5.01
C ALA A 195 2.35 -5.44 5.20
N LEU A 196 3.01 -5.73 6.32
CA LEU A 196 4.37 -5.28 6.62
C LEU A 196 5.36 -5.80 5.57
N GLU A 197 5.31 -7.09 5.23
CA GLU A 197 6.18 -7.66 4.21
C GLU A 197 5.96 -7.05 2.82
N LEU A 198 4.71 -6.77 2.45
CA LEU A 198 4.38 -6.11 1.20
C LEU A 198 4.91 -4.68 1.15
N LEU A 199 4.74 -3.92 2.23
CA LEU A 199 5.28 -2.57 2.35
C LEU A 199 6.81 -2.58 2.31
N PHE A 200 7.45 -3.47 3.06
CA PHE A 200 8.90 -3.60 3.07
C PHE A 200 9.44 -3.94 1.68
N GLY A 201 8.79 -4.86 0.96
CA GLY A 201 9.13 -5.17 -0.43
C GLY A 201 8.99 -3.95 -1.35
N ALA A 202 7.94 -3.13 -1.18
CA ALA A 202 7.77 -1.89 -1.95
C ALA A 202 8.85 -0.85 -1.62
N LEU A 203 9.21 -0.70 -0.33
CA LEU A 203 10.31 0.18 0.10
C LEU A 203 11.65 -0.28 -0.48
N ALA A 204 11.99 -1.56 -0.36
CA ALA A 204 13.24 -2.12 -0.90
C ALA A 204 13.34 -1.94 -2.43
N ARG A 205 12.21 -2.03 -3.13
CA ARG A 205 12.08 -1.81 -4.59
C ARG A 205 11.97 -0.36 -5.00
N THR A 206 11.99 0.61 -4.10
CA THR A 206 12.00 2.04 -4.45
C THR A 206 13.23 2.75 -3.94
N SER A 207 13.59 2.57 -2.66
CA SER A 207 14.84 3.08 -2.09
C SER A 207 15.39 2.13 -1.03
N VAL A 208 16.65 1.72 -1.23
CA VAL A 208 17.39 0.91 -0.26
C VAL A 208 17.58 1.69 1.04
N ALA A 209 17.81 3.00 0.96
CA ALA A 209 17.93 3.88 2.12
C ALA A 209 16.66 3.92 2.97
N SER A 210 15.48 4.02 2.34
CA SER A 210 14.20 4.03 3.05
C SER A 210 13.90 2.68 3.70
N ALA A 211 14.21 1.57 3.02
CA ALA A 211 14.10 0.23 3.59
C ALA A 211 15.05 0.02 4.78
N LEU A 212 16.28 0.54 4.72
CA LEU A 212 17.24 0.51 5.84
C LEU A 212 16.75 1.34 7.03
N ARG A 213 16.12 2.50 6.79
CA ARG A 213 15.52 3.28 7.88
C ARG A 213 14.36 2.52 8.53
N PHE A 214 13.55 1.83 7.73
CA PHE A 214 12.42 1.05 8.21
C PHE A 214 12.85 -0.11 9.12
N LEU A 215 13.83 -0.92 8.71
CA LEU A 215 14.28 -2.08 9.50
C LEU A 215 14.88 -1.68 10.86
N ARG A 216 15.44 -0.47 10.97
CA ARG A 216 16.03 0.04 12.22
C ARG A 216 14.99 0.36 13.30
N ALA A 217 13.71 0.46 12.95
CA ALA A 217 12.63 0.60 13.92
C ALA A 217 12.31 -0.72 14.66
N TYR A 218 12.82 -1.86 14.18
CA TYR A 218 12.52 -3.18 14.72
C TYR A 218 13.65 -3.77 15.60
N PRO A 219 13.33 -4.70 16.51
CA PRO A 219 14.33 -5.39 17.33
C PRO A 219 15.31 -6.22 16.49
N ASP A 220 16.52 -6.45 17.03
CA ASP A 220 17.66 -7.05 16.32
C ASP A 220 17.36 -8.35 15.56
N HIS A 221 16.58 -9.26 16.12
CA HIS A 221 16.27 -10.55 15.47
C HIS A 221 15.42 -10.36 14.20
N ALA A 222 14.37 -9.53 14.26
CA ALA A 222 13.52 -9.20 13.12
C ALA A 222 14.28 -8.32 12.12
N ARG A 223 15.11 -7.41 12.64
CA ARG A 223 15.97 -6.53 11.86
C ARG A 223 16.94 -7.32 10.98
N GLN A 224 17.56 -8.37 11.50
CA GLN A 224 18.47 -9.23 10.73
C GLN A 224 17.74 -9.90 9.56
N GLN A 225 16.57 -10.50 9.80
CA GLN A 225 15.79 -11.18 8.75
C GLN A 225 15.36 -10.21 7.63
N LEU A 226 14.89 -9.02 8.00
CA LEU A 226 14.53 -7.97 7.04
C LEU A 226 15.76 -7.47 6.27
N PHE A 227 16.90 -7.32 6.94
CA PHE A 227 18.14 -6.92 6.30
C PHE A 227 18.62 -7.94 5.26
N GLU A 228 18.61 -9.23 5.59
CA GLU A 228 18.95 -10.29 4.64
C GLU A 228 18.03 -10.28 3.41
N ARG A 229 16.72 -10.03 3.61
CA ARG A 229 15.76 -9.85 2.50
C ARG A 229 16.04 -8.61 1.65
N LEU A 230 16.48 -7.50 2.25
CA LEU A 230 16.90 -6.31 1.51
C LEU A 230 18.09 -6.62 0.60
N VAL A 231 19.10 -7.30 1.14
CA VAL A 231 20.29 -7.70 0.37
C VAL A 231 19.92 -8.69 -0.73
N ALA A 232 19.04 -9.66 -0.44
CA ALA A 232 18.49 -10.59 -1.43
C ALA A 232 17.81 -9.83 -2.59
N SER A 233 16.94 -8.88 -2.27
CA SER A 233 16.22 -8.07 -3.27
C SER A 233 17.16 -7.26 -4.18
N VAL A 234 18.31 -6.82 -3.67
CA VAL A 234 19.33 -6.13 -4.49
C VAL A 234 20.13 -7.11 -5.34
N LEU A 235 20.43 -8.31 -4.80
CA LEU A 235 21.20 -9.34 -5.49
C LEU A 235 20.44 -10.03 -6.63
N GLU A 236 19.14 -10.25 -6.46
CA GLU A 236 18.23 -10.82 -7.46
C GLU A 236 18.04 -9.89 -8.65
N HIS A 237 18.29 -8.59 -8.46
CA HIS A 237 18.18 -7.60 -9.52
C HIS A 237 19.26 -7.83 -10.60
N PRO A 238 18.91 -7.82 -11.90
CA PRO A 238 19.88 -8.02 -12.99
C PRO A 238 20.99 -6.96 -12.99
N GLN A 239 20.69 -5.76 -12.47
CA GLN A 239 21.64 -4.66 -12.25
C GLN A 239 22.09 -4.51 -10.79
N ALA A 240 22.40 -5.61 -10.10
CA ALA A 240 22.91 -5.56 -8.73
C ALA A 240 24.22 -4.77 -8.56
N GLY A 241 25.01 -4.57 -9.62
CA GLY A 241 26.18 -3.66 -9.65
C GLY A 241 25.87 -2.22 -10.11
N GLY A 242 24.61 -1.94 -10.43
CA GLY A 242 24.12 -0.64 -10.90
C GLY A 242 23.82 0.33 -9.74
N ALA A 243 22.87 1.24 -9.97
CA ALA A 243 22.54 2.30 -9.01
C ALA A 243 22.13 1.75 -7.62
N ARG A 244 21.35 0.66 -7.57
CA ARG A 244 20.85 0.07 -6.31
C ARG A 244 21.95 -0.59 -5.49
N GLY A 245 22.86 -1.28 -6.15
CA GLY A 245 24.03 -1.87 -5.49
C GLY A 245 24.95 -0.81 -4.93
N ARG A 246 25.18 0.26 -5.70
CA ARG A 246 25.93 1.43 -5.25
C ARG A 246 25.25 2.10 -4.07
N GLU A 247 23.93 2.27 -4.10
CA GLU A 247 23.15 2.79 -2.98
C GLU A 247 23.40 1.94 -1.73
N LEU A 248 23.12 0.63 -1.78
CA LEU A 248 23.32 -0.29 -0.64
C LEU A 248 24.75 -0.21 -0.07
N VAL A 249 25.74 -0.24 -0.96
CA VAL A 249 27.15 -0.21 -0.58
C VAL A 249 27.59 1.14 -0.03
N SER A 250 26.95 2.23 -0.44
CA SER A 250 27.25 3.58 0.07
C SER A 250 26.57 3.91 1.40
N LEU A 251 25.61 3.10 1.84
CA LEU A 251 24.86 3.37 3.07
C LEU A 251 25.73 3.21 4.33
N PRO A 252 25.51 4.06 5.35
CA PRO A 252 26.17 3.93 6.63
C PRO A 252 25.54 2.76 7.40
N LEU A 253 26.16 1.59 7.36
CA LEU A 253 25.77 0.41 8.12
C LEU A 253 26.38 0.45 9.52
N ASP A 254 25.64 -0.01 10.52
CA ASP A 254 26.18 -0.21 11.86
C ASP A 254 27.08 -1.47 11.92
N SER A 255 27.72 -1.71 13.07
CA SER A 255 28.64 -2.84 13.23
C SER A 255 27.95 -4.21 13.20
N ALA A 256 26.64 -4.29 13.45
CA ALA A 256 25.86 -5.51 13.36
C ALA A 256 25.42 -5.78 11.91
N GLU A 257 24.85 -4.77 11.24
CA GLU A 257 24.48 -4.74 9.84
C GLU A 257 25.67 -5.08 8.93
N GLU A 258 26.85 -4.55 9.23
CA GLU A 258 28.09 -4.87 8.49
C GLU A 258 28.49 -6.36 8.65
N ARG A 259 28.32 -6.93 9.86
CA ARG A 259 28.57 -8.36 10.11
C ARG A 259 27.54 -9.23 9.39
N TRP A 260 26.26 -8.85 9.42
CA TRP A 260 25.19 -9.57 8.74
C TRP A 260 25.38 -9.52 7.22
N PHE A 261 25.76 -8.38 6.66
CA PHE A 261 26.08 -8.24 5.23
C PHE A 261 27.20 -9.19 4.81
N GLN A 262 28.33 -9.16 5.54
CA GLN A 262 29.47 -10.03 5.24
C GLN A 262 29.10 -11.51 5.38
N HIS A 263 28.37 -11.88 6.43
CA HIS A 263 27.91 -13.25 6.64
C HIS A 263 26.97 -13.72 5.51
N TYR A 264 25.99 -12.90 5.14
CA TYR A 264 25.01 -13.24 4.10
C TYR A 264 25.64 -13.40 2.72
N VAL A 265 26.62 -12.55 2.38
CA VAL A 265 27.32 -12.57 1.09
C VAL A 265 28.39 -13.67 1.02
N ALA A 266 29.08 -13.97 2.13
CA ALA A 266 30.17 -14.95 2.16
C ALA A 266 29.72 -16.39 2.48
N SER A 267 28.78 -16.56 3.40
CA SER A 267 28.36 -17.86 3.97
C SER A 267 26.88 -18.16 3.81
N GLY A 268 26.04 -17.14 3.61
CA GLY A 268 24.59 -17.27 3.50
C GLY A 268 24.07 -17.57 2.09
N GLU A 269 22.74 -17.45 1.93
CA GLU A 269 22.05 -17.71 0.67
C GLU A 269 22.46 -16.77 -0.46
N GLY A 270 22.93 -15.56 -0.12
CA GLY A 270 23.42 -14.57 -1.07
C GLY A 270 24.63 -15.03 -1.88
N ARG A 271 25.44 -15.98 -1.39
CA ARG A 271 26.60 -16.54 -2.12
C ARG A 271 26.21 -17.19 -3.46
N LYS A 272 24.98 -17.71 -3.56
CA LYS A 272 24.47 -18.36 -4.77
C LYS A 272 24.33 -17.37 -5.94
N SER A 273 24.21 -16.08 -5.66
CA SER A 273 24.06 -15.03 -6.66
C SER A 273 25.40 -14.64 -7.27
N LYS A 274 25.46 -14.56 -8.61
CA LYS A 274 26.67 -14.16 -9.37
C LYS A 274 27.19 -12.77 -8.96
N ASN A 275 26.29 -11.92 -8.48
CA ASN A 275 26.54 -10.52 -8.12
C ASN A 275 27.09 -10.32 -6.69
N ALA A 276 27.10 -11.37 -5.86
CA ALA A 276 27.52 -11.31 -4.47
C ALA A 276 28.98 -10.84 -4.31
N ARG A 277 29.87 -11.34 -5.19
CA ARG A 277 31.29 -10.95 -5.21
C ARG A 277 31.48 -9.48 -5.57
N VAL A 278 30.69 -8.98 -6.53
CA VAL A 278 30.76 -7.59 -7.00
C VAL A 278 30.37 -6.63 -5.89
N LEU A 279 29.27 -6.90 -5.18
CA LEU A 279 28.82 -6.09 -4.04
C LEU A 279 29.80 -6.12 -2.87
N ALA A 280 30.40 -7.28 -2.57
CA ALA A 280 31.44 -7.40 -1.53
C ALA A 280 32.65 -6.52 -1.85
N GLN A 281 33.16 -6.59 -3.08
CA GLN A 281 34.28 -5.78 -3.54
C GLN A 281 33.94 -4.29 -3.51
N MET A 282 32.78 -3.89 -4.04
CA MET A 282 32.32 -2.50 -3.97
C MET A 282 32.27 -2.00 -2.51
N ARG A 283 31.82 -2.83 -1.57
CA ARG A 283 31.79 -2.48 -0.14
C ARG A 283 33.17 -2.32 0.46
N GLN A 284 34.14 -3.15 0.08
CA GLN A 284 35.53 -3.01 0.53
C GLN A 284 36.19 -1.72 0.02
N VAL A 285 35.91 -1.35 -1.24
CA VAL A 285 36.36 -0.07 -1.83
C VAL A 285 35.78 1.11 -1.06
N VAL A 286 34.46 1.16 -0.86
CA VAL A 286 33.78 2.30 -0.22
C VAL A 286 34.14 2.43 1.26
N THR A 287 34.34 1.31 1.96
CA THR A 287 34.75 1.32 3.38
C THR A 287 36.26 1.51 3.58
N GLY A 288 37.05 1.63 2.50
CA GLY A 288 38.50 1.77 2.57
C GLY A 288 39.22 0.55 3.14
N ARG A 289 38.58 -0.62 3.15
CA ARG A 289 39.14 -1.88 3.65
C ARG A 289 39.90 -2.66 2.59
N ASP A 290 39.82 -2.24 1.33
CA ASP A 290 40.68 -2.75 0.27
C ASP A 290 42.13 -2.31 0.49
N ARG A 291 42.94 -3.24 1.01
CA ARG A 291 44.40 -3.17 1.05
C ARG A 291 45.05 -3.73 -0.23
N GLY A 292 44.23 -4.13 -1.21
CA GLY A 292 44.70 -4.64 -2.51
C GLY A 292 44.80 -3.52 -3.52
N GLY A 293 46.00 -3.25 -4.04
CA GLY A 293 46.24 -2.27 -5.08
C GLY A 293 45.30 -2.51 -6.27
N ILE A 294 44.66 -1.44 -6.73
CA ILE A 294 43.86 -1.42 -7.95
C ILE A 294 44.74 -1.96 -9.08
N PRO A 295 44.42 -3.10 -9.72
CA PRO A 295 45.09 -3.47 -10.95
C PRO A 295 44.54 -2.53 -12.01
N VAL A 296 45.26 -1.43 -12.24
CA VAL A 296 45.05 -0.54 -13.39
C VAL A 296 45.40 -1.35 -14.64
N GLY A 297 44.41 -2.03 -15.18
CA GLY A 297 44.52 -2.69 -16.47
C GLY A 297 44.43 -1.64 -17.59
N GLY A 298 45.59 -1.20 -18.10
CA GLY A 298 45.63 -0.41 -19.32
C GLY A 298 46.91 0.40 -19.54
N GLN A 299 47.95 -0.27 -20.02
CA GLN A 299 49.08 0.26 -20.83
C GLN A 299 50.01 1.32 -20.19
N GLY A 300 51.27 0.93 -19.96
CA GLY A 300 52.39 1.88 -19.99
C GLY A 300 53.49 1.64 -18.95
N ALA A 301 54.61 1.07 -19.42
CA ALA A 301 55.96 1.19 -18.87
C ALA A 301 56.21 0.75 -17.40
N ALA A 302 56.85 -0.41 -17.28
CA ALA A 302 57.67 -0.72 -16.12
C ALA A 302 58.76 0.36 -15.95
N VAL A 303 58.69 1.10 -14.85
CA VAL A 303 59.84 1.86 -14.34
C VAL A 303 60.31 1.17 -13.07
N ALA A 304 61.37 0.39 -13.21
CA ALA A 304 62.13 -0.16 -12.10
C ALA A 304 62.82 1.00 -11.36
N VAL A 305 62.40 1.28 -10.12
CA VAL A 305 63.18 2.10 -9.20
C VAL A 305 64.18 1.17 -8.52
N ARG A 306 65.43 1.28 -8.97
CA ARG A 306 66.59 0.62 -8.40
C ARG A 306 66.98 1.39 -7.13
N GLU A 307 66.87 0.77 -5.96
CA GLU A 307 67.49 1.27 -4.73
C GLU A 307 69.01 1.41 -4.94
N VAL A 308 69.52 2.61 -4.68
CA VAL A 308 70.95 2.87 -4.52
C VAL A 308 71.21 3.01 -3.02
N ARG A 309 72.20 2.23 -2.57
CA ARG A 309 72.75 2.18 -1.21
C ARG A 309 73.19 3.54 -0.68
#